data_AF-A0A7S0P987-F1
#
_entry.id   AF-A0A7S0P987-F1
#
_cell.length_a   1.000
_cell.length_b   1.000
_cell.length_c   1.000
_cell.angle_alpha   90.00
_cell.angle_beta   90.00
_cell.angle_gamma   90.00
#
_symmetry.space_group_name_H-M   'P 1'
#
loop_
_entity.id
_entity.type
_entity.pdbx_description
1 polymer ?
#
loop_
_entity_poly.entity_id
_entity_poly.type
_entity_poly.pdbx_seq_one_letter_code
_entity_poly.pdbx_strand_id
1 'polypeptide(L)'
;KGRVACEVQSAHALVLTELIFEGVMAPLEPEEVAALLSAFICQEKAGEALDSATLSPSLEKACARAQEIALAVGHAQQSCGLPGDAVTFVDQTLNFGLLQVVLEWARGTPFAAITPLAPRVQEGSIVRTITRLDNTCREVRAAARIIGDPQLFKKAEAASAAIKRDIVFAASLYIA
;
A
#
# COMPACT_ATOMS: atom_id res chain seq x y z
N LYS A 1 -17.13 -6.83 8.83
CA LYS A 1 -15.97 -7.27 8.01
C LYS A 1 -16.34 -7.50 6.54
N GLY A 2 -17.27 -8.41 6.19
CA GLY A 2 -17.62 -8.68 4.78
C GLY A 2 -18.00 -7.46 3.93
N ARG A 3 -18.82 -6.54 4.45
CA ARG A 3 -19.16 -5.27 3.75
C ARG A 3 -17.95 -4.40 3.42
N VAL A 4 -16.92 -4.42 4.27
CA VAL A 4 -15.67 -3.67 4.03
C VAL A 4 -14.84 -4.36 2.95
N ALA A 5 -14.77 -5.68 2.98
CA ALA A 5 -14.07 -6.45 1.95
C ALA A 5 -14.67 -6.22 0.55
N CYS A 6 -15.97 -5.95 0.43
CA CYS A 6 -16.62 -5.60 -0.84
C CYS A 6 -16.15 -4.26 -1.43
N GLU A 7 -15.59 -3.36 -0.61
CA GLU A 7 -15.01 -2.09 -1.09
C GLU A 7 -13.58 -2.26 -1.61
N VAL A 8 -12.90 -3.36 -1.29
CA VAL A 8 -11.51 -3.60 -1.70
C VAL A 8 -11.48 -4.30 -3.06
N GLN A 9 -10.95 -3.62 -4.07
CA GLN A 9 -10.87 -4.11 -5.45
C GLN A 9 -9.44 -4.09 -5.99
N SER A 10 -8.61 -3.16 -5.53
CA SER A 10 -7.25 -2.98 -6.03
C SER A 10 -6.22 -3.91 -5.37
N ALA A 11 -6.56 -4.55 -4.26
CA ALA A 11 -5.67 -5.28 -3.38
C ALA A 11 -6.28 -6.62 -2.92
N HIS A 12 -5.50 -7.46 -2.23
CA HIS A 12 -6.02 -8.68 -1.64
C HIS A 12 -7.02 -8.36 -0.50
N ALA A 13 -8.32 -8.53 -0.78
CA ALA A 13 -9.42 -8.06 0.05
C ALA A 13 -9.35 -8.53 1.51
N LEU A 14 -8.98 -9.79 1.79
CA LEU A 14 -8.93 -10.31 3.16
C LEU A 14 -7.83 -9.64 3.99
N VAL A 15 -6.60 -9.55 3.45
CA VAL A 15 -5.45 -8.98 4.15
C VAL A 15 -5.66 -7.49 4.42
N LEU A 16 -6.11 -6.73 3.42
CA LEU A 16 -6.38 -5.29 3.61
C LEU A 16 -7.55 -5.06 4.59
N THR A 17 -8.59 -5.90 4.56
CA THR A 17 -9.70 -5.81 5.52
C THR A 17 -9.23 -6.08 6.94
N GLU A 18 -8.45 -7.12 7.18
CA GLU A 18 -7.91 -7.40 8.52
C GLU A 18 -6.98 -6.26 8.98
N LEU A 19 -6.14 -5.72 8.09
CA LEU A 19 -5.28 -4.57 8.39
C LEU A 19 -6.09 -3.33 8.83
N ILE A 20 -7.23 -3.07 8.19
CA ILE A 20 -8.17 -2.00 8.60
C ILE A 20 -8.76 -2.30 9.98
N PHE A 21 -9.28 -3.50 10.21
CA PHE A 21 -9.96 -3.86 11.47
C PHE A 21 -9.01 -3.95 12.66
N GLU A 22 -7.74 -4.28 12.43
CA GLU A 22 -6.71 -4.27 13.48
C GLU A 22 -6.15 -2.88 13.77
N GLY A 23 -6.56 -1.86 13.01
CA GLY A 23 -6.12 -0.48 13.24
C GLY A 23 -4.63 -0.26 12.98
N VAL A 24 -4.02 -1.05 12.09
CA VAL A 24 -2.57 -0.97 11.78
C VAL A 24 -2.17 0.42 11.29
N MET A 25 -3.07 1.12 10.60
CA MET A 25 -2.85 2.48 10.09
C MET A 25 -3.13 3.60 11.12
N ALA A 26 -3.66 3.27 12.30
CA ALA A 26 -3.99 4.27 13.31
C ALA A 26 -2.79 5.10 13.82
N PRO A 27 -1.59 4.52 14.07
CA PRO A 27 -0.43 5.29 14.52
C PRO A 27 0.39 5.94 13.39
N LEU A 28 0.03 5.70 12.13
CA LEU A 28 0.82 6.15 10.97
C LEU A 28 0.50 7.59 10.56
N GLU A 29 1.46 8.30 10.01
CA GLU A 29 1.21 9.55 9.28
C GLU A 29 0.59 9.28 7.89
N PRO A 30 -0.08 10.24 7.24
CA PRO A 30 -0.69 10.04 5.92
C PRO A 30 0.29 9.53 4.86
N GLU A 31 1.53 10.01 4.86
CA GLU A 31 2.60 9.59 3.96
C GLU A 31 3.00 8.14 4.20
N GLU A 32 3.03 7.72 5.46
CA GLU A 32 3.31 6.34 5.88
C GLU A 32 2.17 5.39 5.51
N VAL A 33 0.92 5.87 5.56
CA VAL A 33 -0.24 5.11 5.06
C VAL A 33 -0.14 4.88 3.55
N ALA A 34 0.20 5.92 2.78
CA ALA A 34 0.43 5.77 1.34
C ALA A 34 1.56 4.75 1.07
N ALA A 35 2.66 4.86 1.82
CA ALA A 35 3.80 3.95 1.72
C ALA A 35 3.41 2.49 2.03
N LEU A 36 2.67 2.23 3.12
CA LEU A 36 2.20 0.90 3.47
C LEU A 36 1.25 0.33 2.42
N LEU A 37 0.28 1.12 1.94
CA LEU A 37 -0.69 0.68 0.94
C LEU A 37 -0.02 0.36 -0.41
N SER A 38 1.14 0.96 -0.72
CA SER A 38 1.91 0.62 -1.91
C SER A 38 2.35 -0.85 -1.94
N ALA A 39 2.49 -1.49 -0.78
CA ALA A 39 2.87 -2.90 -0.69
C ALA A 39 1.84 -3.84 -1.32
N PHE A 40 0.56 -3.45 -1.35
CA PHE A 40 -0.52 -4.28 -1.90
C PHE A 40 -0.67 -4.19 -3.42
N ILE A 41 -0.05 -3.19 -4.05
CA ILE A 41 -0.25 -2.88 -5.46
C ILE A 41 1.03 -2.99 -6.29
N CYS A 42 2.19 -3.03 -5.64
CA CYS A 42 3.48 -3.10 -6.31
C CYS A 42 3.64 -4.47 -6.98
N GLN A 43 3.64 -4.48 -8.31
CA GLN A 43 3.73 -5.72 -9.10
C GLN A 43 5.17 -6.13 -9.43
N GLU A 44 6.10 -5.17 -9.43
CA GLU A 44 7.50 -5.39 -9.76
C GLU A 44 8.27 -5.83 -8.51
N LYS A 45 8.90 -7.01 -8.54
CA LYS A 45 9.81 -7.42 -7.47
C LYS A 45 11.00 -6.47 -7.46
N ALA A 46 11.07 -5.55 -6.49
CA ALA A 46 12.30 -4.81 -6.26
C ALA A 46 13.35 -5.82 -5.79
N GLY A 47 14.44 -5.92 -6.53
CA GLY A 47 15.43 -6.99 -6.34
C GLY A 47 16.29 -6.87 -5.08
N GLU A 48 16.05 -5.90 -4.19
CA GLU A 48 16.80 -5.72 -2.95
C GLU A 48 15.89 -5.40 -1.76
N ALA A 49 16.32 -5.89 -0.60
CA ALA A 49 15.68 -5.69 0.68
C ALA A 49 15.63 -4.19 1.01
N LEU A 50 14.51 -3.80 1.62
CA LEU A 50 14.32 -2.46 2.14
C LEU A 50 15.48 -2.07 3.07
N ASP A 51 16.11 -0.93 2.84
CA ASP A 51 17.06 -0.36 3.81
C ASP A 51 16.26 0.14 5.03
N SER A 52 16.02 -0.76 5.98
CA SER A 52 15.34 -0.54 7.26
C SER A 52 15.82 0.71 8.01
N ALA A 53 17.09 1.10 7.82
CA ALA A 53 17.68 2.29 8.43
C ALA A 53 16.97 3.62 8.12
N THR A 54 16.08 3.68 7.12
CA THR A 54 15.39 4.92 6.72
C THR A 54 13.92 4.96 7.16
N LEU A 55 13.37 3.88 7.71
CA LEU A 55 11.97 3.83 8.10
C LEU A 55 11.74 4.35 9.51
N SER A 56 10.55 4.91 9.74
CA SER A 56 10.10 5.20 11.10
C SER A 56 9.74 3.89 11.82
N PRO A 57 9.91 3.83 13.16
CA PRO A 57 9.53 2.65 13.94
C PRO A 57 8.04 2.27 13.81
N SER A 58 7.17 3.27 13.58
CA SER A 58 5.74 3.06 13.35
C SER A 58 5.48 2.34 12.03
N LEU A 59 6.15 2.76 10.96
CA LEU A 59 6.01 2.15 9.64
C LEU A 59 6.63 0.75 9.58
N GLU A 60 7.79 0.53 10.20
CA GLU A 60 8.38 -0.81 10.31
C GLU A 60 7.44 -1.79 11.02
N LYS A 61 6.87 -1.36 12.15
CA LYS A 61 5.89 -2.15 12.90
C LYS A 61 4.64 -2.44 12.05
N ALA A 62 4.17 -1.47 11.27
CA ALA A 62 3.02 -1.67 10.39
C ALA A 62 3.32 -2.66 9.25
N CYS A 63 4.51 -2.60 8.66
CA CYS A 63 4.96 -3.56 7.64
C CYS A 63 5.05 -4.98 8.22
N ALA A 64 5.68 -5.14 9.38
CA ALA A 64 5.74 -6.42 10.09
C ALA A 64 4.34 -6.95 10.38
N ARG A 65 3.44 -6.09 10.87
CA ARG A 65 2.06 -6.49 11.15
C ARG A 65 1.30 -6.88 9.89
N ALA A 66 1.50 -6.19 8.77
CA ALA A 66 0.90 -6.55 7.49
C ALA A 66 1.37 -7.95 7.03
N GLN A 67 2.65 -8.27 7.20
CA GLN A 67 3.20 -9.60 6.90
C GLN A 67 2.60 -10.68 7.83
N GLU A 68 2.48 -10.42 9.13
CA GLU A 68 1.86 -11.32 10.09
C GLU A 68 0.40 -11.62 9.73
N ILE A 69 -0.38 -10.59 9.36
CA ILE A 69 -1.77 -10.74 8.92
C ILE A 69 -1.83 -11.56 7.63
N ALA A 70 -0.98 -11.26 6.64
CA ALA A 70 -0.93 -12.01 5.40
C ALA A 70 -0.57 -13.48 5.63
N LEU A 71 0.38 -13.76 6.53
CA LEU A 71 0.76 -15.12 6.89
C LEU A 71 -0.39 -15.86 7.59
N ALA A 72 -1.10 -15.20 8.52
CA ALA A 72 -2.26 -15.77 9.18
C ALA A 72 -3.39 -16.11 8.19
N VAL A 73 -3.65 -15.22 7.21
CA VAL A 73 -4.60 -15.48 6.13
C VAL A 73 -4.13 -16.65 5.26
N GLY A 74 -2.85 -16.72 4.91
CA GLY A 74 -2.25 -17.83 4.16
C GLY A 74 -2.43 -19.17 4.87
N HIS A 75 -2.13 -19.23 6.18
CA HIS A 75 -2.36 -20.44 6.99
C HIS A 75 -3.83 -20.84 7.08
N ALA A 76 -4.73 -19.86 7.19
CA ALA A 76 -6.17 -20.13 7.16
C ALA A 76 -6.60 -20.73 5.81
N GLN A 77 -6.09 -20.22 4.68
CA GLN A 77 -6.36 -20.77 3.35
C GLN A 77 -5.88 -22.22 3.24
N GLN A 78 -4.66 -22.51 3.68
CA GLN A 78 -4.11 -23.87 3.72
C GLN A 78 -4.97 -24.82 4.57
N SER A 79 -5.40 -24.37 5.74
CA SER A 79 -6.23 -25.16 6.66
C SER A 79 -7.61 -25.48 6.06
N CYS A 80 -8.08 -24.65 5.12
CA CYS A 80 -9.29 -24.88 4.35
C CYS A 80 -9.08 -25.70 3.06
N GLY A 81 -7.87 -26.21 2.82
CA GLY A 81 -7.54 -27.07 1.68
C GLY A 81 -7.27 -26.34 0.36
N LEU A 82 -7.03 -25.02 0.40
CA LEU A 82 -6.58 -24.27 -0.79
C LEU A 82 -5.11 -24.61 -1.11
N PRO A 83 -4.75 -24.72 -2.40
CA PRO A 83 -3.38 -25.01 -2.81
C PRO A 83 -2.45 -23.81 -2.60
N GLY A 84 -1.17 -24.09 -2.32
CA GLY A 84 -0.13 -23.07 -2.09
C GLY A 84 0.33 -23.03 -0.64
N ASP A 85 1.54 -22.50 -0.43
CA ASP A 85 2.08 -22.30 0.92
C ASP A 85 1.88 -20.87 1.43
N ALA A 86 1.74 -20.72 2.75
CA ALA A 86 1.48 -19.42 3.37
C ALA A 86 2.60 -18.41 3.13
N VAL A 87 3.85 -18.84 2.96
CA VAL A 87 4.99 -17.95 2.69
C VAL A 87 4.90 -17.42 1.26
N THR A 88 4.68 -18.31 0.29
CA THR A 88 4.43 -17.92 -1.11
C THR A 88 3.21 -17.00 -1.22
N PHE A 89 2.16 -17.22 -0.43
CA PHE A 89 0.99 -16.34 -0.38
C PHE A 89 1.36 -14.92 0.07
N VAL A 90 2.19 -14.77 1.10
CA VAL A 90 2.69 -13.46 1.56
C VAL A 90 3.48 -12.77 0.45
N ASP A 91 4.42 -13.47 -0.19
CA ASP A 91 5.27 -12.93 -1.27
C ASP A 91 4.47 -12.49 -2.50
N GLN A 92 3.34 -13.15 -2.77
CA GLN A 92 2.42 -12.79 -3.87
C GLN A 92 1.48 -11.64 -3.49
N THR A 93 1.22 -11.43 -2.20
CA THR A 93 0.23 -10.46 -1.72
C THR A 93 0.87 -9.12 -1.36
N LEU A 94 2.09 -9.14 -0.80
CA LEU A 94 2.78 -7.97 -0.28
C LEU A 94 4.15 -7.82 -0.92
N ASN A 95 4.41 -6.64 -1.45
CA ASN A 95 5.67 -6.29 -2.08
C ASN A 95 6.11 -4.89 -1.65
N PHE A 96 7.03 -4.84 -0.71
CA PHE A 96 7.53 -3.59 -0.12
C PHE A 96 8.55 -2.84 -1.00
N GLY A 97 8.79 -3.30 -2.23
CA GLY A 97 9.85 -2.79 -3.10
C GLY A 97 9.77 -1.30 -3.46
N LEU A 98 8.58 -0.69 -3.41
CA LEU A 98 8.37 0.74 -3.67
C LEU A 98 7.99 1.52 -2.40
N LEU A 99 8.07 0.92 -1.22
CA LEU A 99 7.60 1.54 0.01
C LEU A 99 8.36 2.85 0.32
N GLN A 100 9.69 2.85 0.22
CA GLN A 100 10.49 4.06 0.44
C GLN A 100 10.27 5.13 -0.65
N VAL A 101 10.14 4.70 -1.91
CA VAL A 101 9.86 5.61 -3.05
C VAL A 101 8.54 6.35 -2.83
N VAL A 102 7.50 5.62 -2.43
CA VAL A 102 6.16 6.20 -2.19
C VAL A 102 6.16 7.08 -0.95
N LEU A 103 6.90 6.72 0.10
CA LEU A 103 7.04 7.55 1.30
C LEU A 103 7.66 8.92 0.96
N GLU A 104 8.77 8.92 0.25
CA GLU A 104 9.44 10.16 -0.17
C GLU A 104 8.61 10.95 -1.18
N TRP A 105 7.90 10.27 -2.08
CA TRP A 105 6.94 10.91 -2.96
C TRP A 105 5.81 11.60 -2.18
N ALA A 106 5.22 10.93 -1.19
CA ALA A 106 4.15 11.53 -0.39
C ALA A 106 4.65 12.73 0.45
N ARG A 107 5.93 12.73 0.86
CA ARG A 107 6.59 13.86 1.53
C ARG A 107 6.90 15.07 0.64
N GLY A 108 6.68 14.95 -0.67
CA GLY A 108 6.91 16.06 -1.63
C GLY A 108 8.26 16.02 -2.34
N THR A 109 9.06 14.96 -2.20
CA THR A 109 10.37 14.83 -2.86
C THR A 109 10.20 14.78 -4.40
N PRO A 110 10.93 15.59 -5.19
CA PRO A 110 10.77 15.61 -6.66
C PRO A 110 10.97 14.25 -7.32
N PHE A 111 10.31 14.00 -8.46
CA PHE A 111 10.35 12.68 -9.12
C PHE A 111 11.79 12.24 -9.44
N ALA A 112 12.62 13.16 -9.93
CA ALA A 112 14.02 12.89 -10.24
C ALA A 112 14.89 12.49 -9.02
N ALA A 113 14.44 12.80 -7.80
CA ALA A 113 15.14 12.44 -6.58
C ALA A 113 14.64 11.11 -5.97
N ILE A 114 13.45 10.64 -6.34
CA ILE A 114 12.94 9.33 -5.88
C ILE A 114 13.32 8.18 -6.81
N THR A 115 13.56 8.43 -8.10
CA THR A 115 13.93 7.37 -9.06
C THR A 115 15.23 6.64 -8.70
N PRO A 116 16.27 7.30 -8.13
CA PRO A 116 17.48 6.60 -7.69
C PRO A 116 17.27 5.70 -6.47
N LEU A 117 16.18 5.88 -5.71
CA LEU A 117 15.85 5.03 -4.56
C LEU A 117 15.39 3.63 -4.97
N ALA A 118 14.96 3.45 -6.23
CA ALA A 118 14.59 2.16 -6.79
C ALA A 118 15.29 1.94 -8.14
N PRO A 119 16.62 1.76 -8.17
CA PRO A 119 17.41 1.75 -9.40
C PRO A 119 17.08 0.57 -10.33
N ARG A 120 16.44 -0.49 -9.81
CA ARG A 120 16.02 -1.67 -10.57
C ARG A 120 14.58 -1.59 -11.09
N VAL A 121 13.82 -0.58 -10.70
CA VAL A 121 12.42 -0.42 -11.09
C VAL A 121 12.33 0.67 -12.17
N GLN A 122 11.67 0.35 -13.29
CA GLN A 122 11.44 1.34 -14.34
C GLN A 122 10.53 2.47 -13.84
N GLU A 123 10.83 3.70 -14.24
CA GLU A 123 10.06 4.90 -13.83
C GLU A 123 8.56 4.77 -14.15
N GLY A 124 8.23 4.16 -15.30
CA GLY A 124 6.83 3.89 -15.67
C GLY A 124 6.12 2.96 -14.69
N SER A 125 6.82 2.02 -14.05
CA SER A 125 6.26 1.16 -13.00
C SER A 125 6.05 1.93 -11.70
N ILE A 126 6.90 2.91 -11.37
CA ILE A 126 6.68 3.83 -10.25
C ILE A 126 5.41 4.66 -10.48
N VAL A 127 5.28 5.29 -11.65
CA VAL A 127 4.09 6.10 -12.01
C VAL A 127 2.81 5.26 -11.99
N ARG A 128 2.83 4.05 -12.56
CA ARG A 128 1.68 3.12 -12.51
C ARG A 128 1.31 2.69 -11.10
N THR A 129 2.29 2.50 -10.23
CA THR A 129 2.05 2.16 -8.82
C THR A 129 1.37 3.33 -8.12
N ILE A 130 1.91 4.55 -8.22
CA ILE A 130 1.34 5.72 -7.55
C ILE A 130 -0.08 6.05 -8.08
N THR A 131 -0.32 5.94 -9.39
CA THR A 131 -1.66 6.16 -9.96
C THR A 131 -2.69 5.13 -9.48
N ARG A 132 -2.30 3.85 -9.34
CA ARG A 132 -3.16 2.80 -8.75
C ARG A 132 -3.34 2.96 -7.25
N LEU A 133 -2.35 3.50 -6.55
CA LEU A 133 -2.39 3.73 -5.12
C LEU A 133 -3.54 4.67 -4.74
N ASP A 134 -3.85 5.66 -5.57
CA ASP A 134 -5.00 6.54 -5.35
C ASP A 134 -6.32 5.77 -5.21
N ASN A 135 -6.54 4.77 -6.08
CA ASN A 135 -7.75 3.94 -5.99
C ASN A 135 -7.79 3.20 -4.65
N THR A 136 -6.68 2.60 -4.24
CA THR A 136 -6.57 1.90 -2.95
C THR A 136 -6.85 2.84 -1.77
N CYS A 137 -6.32 4.07 -1.78
CA CYS A 137 -6.63 5.08 -0.76
C CYS A 137 -8.14 5.42 -0.72
N ARG A 138 -8.79 5.51 -1.88
CA ARG A 138 -10.25 5.73 -1.96
C ARG A 138 -11.05 4.55 -1.41
N GLU A 139 -10.61 3.32 -1.67
CA GLU A 139 -11.21 2.09 -1.14
C GLU A 139 -11.09 2.05 0.39
N VAL A 140 -9.91 2.35 0.95
CA VAL A 140 -9.72 2.46 2.41
C VAL A 140 -10.59 3.57 3.01
N ARG A 141 -10.72 4.72 2.34
CA ARG A 141 -11.59 5.81 2.79
C ARG A 141 -13.07 5.39 2.79
N ALA A 142 -13.51 4.64 1.78
CA ALA A 142 -14.87 4.07 1.73
C ALA A 142 -15.10 3.06 2.87
N ALA A 143 -14.13 2.17 3.10
CA ALA A 143 -14.14 1.24 4.21
C ALA A 143 -14.22 1.95 5.58
N ALA A 144 -13.41 3.00 5.78
CA ALA A 144 -13.40 3.83 6.99
C ALA A 144 -14.79 4.43 7.28
N ARG A 145 -15.48 4.91 6.23
CA ARG A 145 -16.86 5.41 6.34
C ARG A 145 -17.84 4.32 6.76
N ILE A 146 -17.69 3.08 6.27
CA ILE A 146 -18.58 1.96 6.62
C ILE A 146 -18.40 1.54 8.07
N ILE A 147 -17.16 1.52 8.58
CA ILE A 147 -16.87 1.15 9.98
C ILE A 147 -17.12 2.30 10.96
N GLY A 148 -17.30 3.53 10.48
CA GLY A 148 -17.50 4.71 11.31
C GLY A 148 -16.21 5.24 11.95
N ASP A 149 -15.07 5.09 11.28
CA ASP A 149 -13.77 5.62 11.73
C ASP A 149 -13.43 6.93 11.00
N PRO A 150 -13.69 8.10 11.61
CA PRO A 150 -13.41 9.39 10.99
C PRO A 150 -11.91 9.72 10.92
N GLN A 151 -11.08 9.11 11.78
CA GLN A 151 -9.64 9.37 11.78
C GLN A 151 -8.99 8.66 10.59
N LEU A 152 -9.31 7.37 10.38
CA LEU A 152 -8.85 6.63 9.21
C LEU A 152 -9.37 7.26 7.91
N PHE A 153 -10.61 7.74 7.89
CA PHE A 153 -11.17 8.45 6.72
C PHE A 153 -10.31 9.65 6.33
N LYS A 154 -10.04 10.56 7.28
CA LYS A 154 -9.23 11.77 7.04
C LYS A 154 -7.81 11.41 6.64
N LYS A 155 -7.24 10.38 7.26
CA LYS A 155 -5.88 9.93 6.96
C LYS A 155 -5.75 9.36 5.55
N ALA A 156 -6.69 8.53 5.13
CA ALA A 156 -6.73 7.99 3.76
C ALA A 156 -6.97 9.10 2.71
N GLU A 157 -7.77 10.12 3.05
CA GLU A 157 -7.96 11.29 2.20
C GLU A 157 -6.68 12.13 2.08
N ALA A 158 -5.99 12.40 3.18
CA ALA A 158 -4.71 13.11 3.19
C ALA A 158 -3.62 12.33 2.43
N ALA A 159 -3.56 11.01 2.60
CA ALA A 159 -2.64 10.14 1.88
C ALA A 159 -2.88 10.20 0.36
N SER A 160 -4.16 10.15 -0.07
CA SER A 160 -4.55 10.32 -1.48
C SER A 160 -4.16 11.70 -2.04
N ALA A 161 -4.32 12.76 -1.25
CA ALA A 161 -3.93 14.10 -1.66
C ALA A 161 -2.40 14.27 -1.80
N ALA A 162 -1.63 13.71 -0.85
CA ALA A 162 -0.16 13.79 -0.83
C ALA A 162 0.50 13.17 -2.06
N ILE A 163 -0.08 12.09 -2.60
CA ILE A 163 0.48 11.40 -3.78
C ILE A 163 0.01 12.01 -5.12
N LYS A 164 -1.05 12.84 -5.13
CA LYS A 164 -1.64 13.45 -6.32
C LYS A 164 -0.94 14.74 -6.72
N ARG A 165 0.24 14.61 -7.32
CA ARG A 165 1.00 15.76 -7.80
C ARG A 165 1.79 15.50 -9.08
N ASP A 166 2.14 16.58 -9.75
CA ASP A 166 3.08 16.65 -10.87
C ASP A 166 2.82 15.60 -11.98
N ILE A 167 3.90 15.02 -12.49
CA ILE A 167 3.96 14.13 -13.66
C ILE A 167 3.08 12.88 -13.55
N VAL A 168 2.80 12.43 -12.32
CA VAL A 168 2.04 11.20 -12.07
C VAL A 168 0.56 11.38 -12.44
N PHE A 169 0.06 12.62 -12.42
CA PHE A 169 -1.33 12.95 -12.76
C PHE A 169 -1.43 13.99 -13.88
N ALA A 170 -0.39 14.11 -14.71
CA ALA A 170 -0.46 14.92 -15.91
C ALA A 170 -1.60 14.44 -16.82
N ALA A 171 -2.31 15.39 -17.45
CA ALA A 171 -3.42 15.08 -18.34
C ALA A 171 -2.95 14.17 -19.50
N SER A 172 -3.76 13.15 -19.80
CA SER A 172 -3.52 12.32 -20.98
C SER A 172 -3.56 13.18 -22.25
N LEU A 173 -2.56 13.04 -23.11
CA LEU A 173 -2.51 13.73 -24.40
C LEU A 173 -3.66 13.32 -25.36
N TYR A 174 -4.37 12.23 -25.07
CA TYR A 174 -5.51 11.75 -25.88
C TYR A 174 -6.87 12.31 -25.45
N ILE A 175 -6.94 12.98 -24.30
CA ILE A 175 -8.20 13.50 -23.72
C ILE A 175 -8.17 15.04 -23.68
N ALA A 176 -7.18 15.66 -24.33
CA ALA A 176 -7.04 17.11 -24.47
C ALA A 176 -7.81 17.65 -25.67
#